data_AF-E4U0Y6-F1
#
_entry.id   AF-E4U0Y6-F1
#
_cell.length_a   1.000
_cell.length_b   1.000
_cell.length_c   1.000
_cell.angle_alpha   90.00
_cell.angle_beta   90.00
_cell.angle_gamma   90.00
#
_symmetry.space_group_name_H-M   'P 1'
#
loop_
_entity.id
_entity.type
_entity.pdbx_description
1 polymer ?
#
loop_
_entity_poly.entity_id
_entity_poly.type
_entity_poly.pdbx_seq_one_letter_code
_entity_poly.pdbx_strand_id
1 'polypeptide(L)'
;MENMVNDAVEIFIEWKGPYTLDELNTLKDDNKDYGVYQIYGTHPVYGSHVLLYIGKAAEQTFGQRIGQEGWYLNSDKDHVQIYVGRLFGKNQPNEDDWNHLISLAEQLLIFSHWPAGNSSNINSISRKKEMLETFKNIRIYNYDNHRNLMPEVSGKIYIEELEFDDTHIFSTSRKKRK
;
A
#
# COMPACT_ATOMS: atom_id res chain seq x y z
N MET A 1 33.76 -7.90 12.02
CA MET A 1 32.81 -8.45 11.05
C MET A 1 31.80 -7.37 10.78
N GLU A 2 31.72 -7.00 9.52
CA GLU A 2 31.06 -5.83 8.97
C GLU A 2 29.56 -5.88 9.27
N ASN A 3 29.04 -4.82 9.90
CA ASN A 3 27.61 -4.62 10.07
C ASN A 3 27.00 -4.39 8.68
N MET A 4 26.46 -5.45 8.06
CA MET A 4 25.49 -5.26 6.99
C MET A 4 24.23 -4.69 7.63
N VAL A 5 24.08 -3.38 7.55
CA VAL A 5 22.78 -2.73 7.70
C VAL A 5 21.87 -3.43 6.69
N ASN A 6 20.80 -4.06 7.16
CA ASN A 6 19.72 -4.53 6.27
C ASN A 6 19.22 -3.30 5.53
N ASP A 7 19.59 -3.15 4.26
CA ASP A 7 19.12 -2.03 3.44
C ASP A 7 17.59 -2.04 3.38
N ALA A 8 16.99 -0.86 3.52
CA ALA A 8 15.55 -0.73 3.46
C ALA A 8 15.05 -1.09 2.04
N VAL A 9 13.99 -1.89 1.96
CA VAL A 9 13.31 -2.19 0.70
C VAL A 9 12.42 -1.00 0.36
N GLU A 10 12.81 -0.25 -0.66
CA GLU A 10 12.04 0.89 -1.16
C GLU A 10 11.16 0.48 -2.35
N ILE A 11 9.87 0.82 -2.27
CA ILE A 11 8.88 0.55 -3.31
C ILE A 11 8.27 1.87 -3.77
N PHE A 12 8.41 2.21 -5.05
CA PHE A 12 7.84 3.42 -5.63
C PHE A 12 6.62 3.04 -6.46
N ILE A 13 5.49 3.71 -6.24
CA ILE A 13 4.21 3.41 -6.90
C ILE A 13 3.67 4.69 -7.54
N GLU A 14 3.43 4.65 -8.86
CA GLU A 14 2.74 5.73 -9.58
C GLU A 14 1.26 5.40 -9.68
N TRP A 15 0.40 6.27 -9.15
CA TRP A 15 -1.05 6.06 -9.12
C TRP A 15 -1.78 6.85 -10.23
N LYS A 16 -2.63 6.17 -10.99
CA LYS A 16 -3.52 6.76 -12.00
C LYS A 16 -4.99 6.42 -11.73
N GLY A 17 -5.88 7.31 -12.15
CA GLY A 17 -7.33 7.21 -11.97
C GLY A 17 -7.97 8.60 -11.80
N PRO A 18 -9.26 8.67 -11.42
CA PRO A 18 -10.15 7.53 -11.26
C PRO A 18 -10.49 6.87 -12.60
N TYR A 19 -10.55 5.55 -12.61
CA TYR A 19 -11.24 4.76 -13.62
C TYR A 19 -12.58 4.30 -13.08
N THR A 20 -13.54 4.12 -13.98
CA THR A 20 -14.84 3.49 -13.72
C THR A 20 -14.77 1.99 -13.99
N LEU A 21 -15.82 1.25 -13.60
CA LEU A 21 -15.92 -0.17 -13.92
C LEU A 21 -15.95 -0.43 -15.43
N ASP A 22 -16.62 0.42 -16.20
CA ASP A 22 -16.73 0.27 -17.67
C ASP A 22 -15.37 0.48 -18.38
N GLU A 23 -14.45 1.20 -17.74
CA GLU A 23 -13.09 1.46 -18.26
C GLU A 23 -12.10 0.33 -17.96
N LEU A 24 -12.50 -0.74 -17.25
CA LEU A 24 -11.61 -1.87 -16.94
C LEU A 24 -11.04 -2.56 -18.20
N ASN A 25 -11.72 -2.46 -19.34
CA ASN A 25 -11.20 -2.99 -20.60
C ASN A 25 -9.96 -2.23 -21.12
N THR A 26 -9.72 -1.00 -20.65
CA THR A 26 -8.54 -0.20 -21.00
C THR A 26 -7.31 -0.56 -20.17
N LEU A 27 -7.48 -1.39 -19.13
CA LEU A 27 -6.46 -1.78 -18.15
C LEU A 27 -6.05 -3.25 -18.33
N LYS A 28 -5.81 -3.66 -19.57
CA LYS A 28 -5.50 -5.05 -19.98
C LYS A 28 -4.23 -5.18 -20.82
N ASP A 29 -3.31 -4.23 -20.74
CA ASP A 29 -2.00 -4.31 -21.38
C ASP A 29 -1.07 -5.23 -20.58
N ASP A 30 -0.77 -6.39 -21.15
CA ASP A 30 0.08 -7.45 -20.57
C ASP A 30 1.53 -7.00 -20.28
N ASN A 31 1.94 -5.81 -20.70
CA ASN A 31 3.27 -5.29 -20.40
C ASN A 31 3.31 -4.36 -19.17
N LYS A 32 2.17 -3.83 -18.72
CA LYS A 32 2.17 -2.74 -17.72
C LYS A 32 0.99 -2.69 -16.76
N ASP A 33 -0.10 -3.39 -17.03
CA ASP A 33 -1.32 -3.26 -16.23
C ASP A 33 -1.34 -4.20 -15.02
N TYR A 34 -0.30 -4.12 -14.21
CA TYR A 34 -0.10 -4.93 -12.99
C TYR A 34 0.38 -4.05 -11.85
N GLY A 35 0.17 -4.51 -10.61
CA GLY A 35 0.55 -3.79 -9.40
C GLY A 35 -0.52 -3.85 -8.33
N VAL A 36 -0.77 -2.72 -7.67
CA VAL A 36 -1.74 -2.59 -6.58
C VAL A 36 -2.89 -1.70 -7.06
N TYR A 37 -4.11 -1.90 -6.57
CA TYR A 37 -5.24 -1.03 -6.86
C TYR A 37 -6.03 -0.66 -5.60
N GLN A 38 -6.70 0.48 -5.65
CA GLN A 38 -7.61 0.97 -4.64
C GLN A 38 -9.02 1.06 -5.22
N ILE A 39 -10.01 0.72 -4.41
CA ILE A 39 -11.44 0.88 -4.73
C ILE A 39 -12.03 1.88 -3.74
N TYR A 40 -12.61 2.95 -4.28
CA TYR A 40 -13.38 3.95 -3.54
C TYR A 40 -14.85 3.84 -3.89
N GLY A 41 -15.71 4.13 -2.92
CA GLY A 41 -17.16 4.13 -3.11
C GLY A 41 -17.89 4.57 -1.85
N THR A 42 -19.14 4.16 -1.72
CA THR A 42 -19.96 4.48 -0.55
C THR A 42 -19.90 3.38 0.51
N HIS A 43 -19.56 3.77 1.75
CA HIS A 43 -19.71 2.93 2.93
C HIS A 43 -20.90 3.41 3.77
N PRO A 44 -21.79 2.52 4.24
CA PRO A 44 -23.00 2.90 4.98
C PRO A 44 -22.76 3.77 6.23
N VAL A 45 -21.58 3.65 6.85
CA VAL A 45 -21.21 4.37 8.08
C VAL A 45 -20.33 5.59 7.79
N TYR A 46 -19.45 5.51 6.80
CA TYR A 46 -18.41 6.54 6.57
C TYR A 46 -18.76 7.52 5.45
N GLY A 47 -19.87 7.29 4.75
CA GLY A 47 -20.33 8.11 3.64
C GLY A 47 -19.69 7.71 2.31
N SER A 48 -19.78 8.61 1.34
CA SER A 48 -19.33 8.37 -0.03
C SER A 48 -17.88 8.76 -0.26
N HIS A 49 -17.27 8.20 -1.31
CA HIS A 49 -15.89 8.47 -1.73
C HIS A 49 -14.82 8.05 -0.71
N VAL A 50 -15.08 6.97 0.04
CA VAL A 50 -14.14 6.42 1.04
C VAL A 50 -13.37 5.23 0.48
N LEU A 51 -12.17 4.99 0.99
CA LEU A 51 -11.34 3.83 0.64
C LEU A 51 -12.00 2.54 1.16
N LEU A 52 -12.54 1.74 0.25
CA LEU A 52 -13.24 0.49 0.58
C LEU A 52 -12.29 -0.69 0.55
N TYR A 53 -11.38 -0.74 -0.41
CA TYR A 53 -10.56 -1.91 -0.66
C TYR A 53 -9.21 -1.54 -1.26
N ILE A 54 -8.18 -2.30 -0.87
CA ILE A 54 -6.88 -2.37 -1.54
C ILE A 54 -6.67 -3.84 -1.96
N GLY A 55 -6.27 -4.05 -3.20
CA GLY A 55 -5.93 -5.37 -3.72
C GLY A 55 -4.74 -5.32 -4.67
N LYS A 56 -4.31 -6.49 -5.15
CA LYS A 56 -3.20 -6.63 -6.08
C LYS A 56 -3.57 -7.39 -7.35
N ALA A 57 -2.87 -7.07 -8.43
CA ALA A 57 -2.96 -7.70 -9.74
C ALA A 57 -1.53 -8.03 -10.20
N ALA A 58 -1.05 -9.23 -9.89
CA ALA A 58 0.34 -9.67 -10.18
C ALA A 58 0.38 -10.75 -11.28
N GLU A 59 -0.56 -11.70 -11.24
CA GLU A 59 -0.67 -12.80 -12.22
C GLU A 59 -1.65 -12.51 -13.36
N GLN A 60 -2.42 -11.43 -13.23
CA GLN A 60 -3.45 -11.01 -14.18
C GLN A 60 -3.45 -9.49 -14.23
N THR A 61 -3.87 -8.94 -15.37
CA THR A 61 -3.98 -7.48 -15.51
C THR A 61 -5.02 -6.89 -14.55
N PHE A 62 -4.89 -5.61 -14.20
CA PHE A 62 -5.86 -4.89 -13.37
C PHE A 62 -7.29 -5.09 -13.85
N GLY A 63 -7.54 -4.93 -15.15
CA GLY A 63 -8.85 -5.06 -15.75
C GLY A 63 -9.45 -6.46 -15.58
N GLN A 64 -8.63 -7.51 -15.70
CA GLN A 64 -9.06 -8.89 -15.46
C GLN A 64 -9.33 -9.14 -13.97
N ARG A 65 -8.38 -8.78 -13.11
CA ARG A 65 -8.45 -9.06 -11.67
C ARG A 65 -9.63 -8.34 -11.01
N ILE A 66 -9.76 -7.03 -11.22
CA ILE A 66 -10.83 -6.22 -10.62
C ILE A 66 -12.20 -6.65 -11.14
N GLY A 67 -12.29 -7.04 -12.42
CA GLY A 67 -13.52 -7.55 -13.01
C GLY A 67 -14.06 -8.83 -12.35
N GLN A 68 -13.20 -9.62 -11.68
CA GLN A 68 -13.58 -10.85 -10.97
C GLN A 68 -14.11 -10.60 -9.55
N GLU A 69 -13.93 -9.39 -9.00
CA GLU A 69 -14.23 -9.09 -7.59
C GLU A 69 -15.69 -8.72 -7.33
N GLY A 70 -16.54 -8.72 -8.37
CA GLY A 70 -17.99 -8.53 -8.20
C GLY A 70 -18.41 -7.09 -7.91
N TRP A 71 -17.56 -6.09 -8.13
CA TRP A 71 -17.90 -4.66 -7.93
C TRP A 71 -19.11 -4.19 -8.76
N TYR A 72 -19.40 -4.86 -9.89
CA TYR A 72 -20.61 -4.64 -10.69
C TYR A 72 -21.92 -4.99 -9.95
N LEU A 73 -21.85 -5.80 -8.89
CA LEU A 73 -23.00 -6.17 -8.05
C LEU A 73 -23.25 -5.17 -6.91
N ASN A 74 -22.36 -4.19 -6.72
CA ASN A 74 -22.53 -3.15 -5.71
C ASN A 74 -23.75 -2.28 -6.07
N SER A 75 -24.61 -1.96 -5.09
CA SER A 75 -25.78 -1.10 -5.29
C SER A 75 -25.43 0.31 -5.75
N ASP A 76 -24.20 0.76 -5.48
CA ASP A 76 -23.66 2.07 -5.84
C ASP A 76 -22.52 1.95 -6.89
N LYS A 77 -22.59 0.93 -7.76
CA LYS A 77 -21.56 0.62 -8.76
C LYS A 77 -21.15 1.79 -9.66
N ASP A 78 -22.09 2.70 -9.97
CA ASP A 78 -21.85 3.82 -10.89
C ASP A 78 -20.98 4.92 -10.24
N HIS A 79 -20.80 4.87 -8.92
CA HIS A 79 -19.92 5.77 -8.17
C HIS A 79 -18.65 5.09 -7.67
N VAL A 80 -18.40 3.84 -8.09
CA VAL A 80 -17.13 3.15 -7.80
C VAL A 80 -16.00 3.83 -8.56
N GLN A 81 -14.96 4.21 -7.83
CA GLN A 81 -13.77 4.87 -8.37
C GLN A 81 -12.54 3.98 -8.13
N ILE A 82 -11.83 3.70 -9.21
CA ILE A 82 -10.73 2.75 -9.24
C ILE A 82 -9.43 3.50 -9.48
N TYR A 83 -8.43 3.24 -8.66
CA TYR A 83 -7.08 3.78 -8.84
C TYR A 83 -6.12 2.61 -8.97
N VAL A 84 -5.29 2.63 -10.01
CA VAL A 84 -4.26 1.60 -10.24
C VAL A 84 -2.89 2.19 -9.99
N GLY A 85 -2.09 1.47 -9.22
CA GLY A 85 -0.74 1.80 -8.80
C GLY A 85 0.27 0.86 -9.43
N ARG A 86 1.09 1.39 -10.34
CA ARG A 86 2.17 0.63 -10.99
C ARG A 86 3.47 0.87 -10.25
N LEU A 87 4.18 -0.21 -9.94
CA LEU A 87 5.51 -0.11 -9.36
C LEU A 87 6.49 0.39 -10.42
N PHE A 88 7.40 1.27 -10.03
CA PHE A 88 8.45 1.78 -10.93
C PHE A 88 9.79 1.92 -10.20
N GLY A 89 10.86 2.01 -10.97
CA GLY A 89 12.22 2.14 -10.45
C GLY A 89 13.24 2.26 -11.57
N LYS A 90 14.51 2.45 -11.21
CA LYS A 90 15.60 2.58 -12.19
C LYS A 90 15.88 1.28 -12.94
N ASN A 91 15.70 0.15 -12.26
CA ASN A 91 15.97 -1.19 -12.80
C ASN A 91 14.68 -2.02 -12.72
N GLN A 92 14.42 -2.80 -13.78
CA GLN A 92 13.33 -3.77 -13.78
C GLN A 92 13.76 -5.02 -12.99
N PRO A 93 13.06 -5.39 -11.90
CA PRO A 93 13.30 -6.67 -11.22
C PRO A 93 12.89 -7.86 -12.10
N ASN A 94 13.37 -9.05 -11.75
CA ASN A 94 12.83 -10.28 -12.34
C ASN A 94 11.37 -10.49 -11.89
N GLU A 95 10.67 -11.44 -12.52
CA GLU A 95 9.24 -11.68 -12.30
C GLU A 95 8.92 -12.05 -10.85
N ASP A 96 9.70 -12.94 -10.24
CA ASP A 96 9.48 -13.38 -8.86
C ASP A 96 9.66 -12.22 -7.87
N ASP A 97 10.72 -11.45 -8.02
CA ASP A 97 11.00 -10.27 -7.20
C ASP A 97 9.91 -9.20 -7.41
N TRP A 98 9.47 -8.99 -8.64
CA TRP A 98 8.40 -8.04 -8.95
C TRP A 98 7.07 -8.42 -8.29
N ASN A 99 6.67 -9.69 -8.42
CA ASN A 99 5.47 -10.23 -7.78
C ASN A 99 5.55 -10.17 -6.25
N HIS A 100 6.75 -10.40 -5.71
CA HIS A 100 7.02 -10.25 -4.29
C HIS A 100 6.85 -8.80 -3.84
N LEU A 101 7.43 -7.83 -4.55
CA LEU A 101 7.30 -6.39 -4.25
C LEU A 101 5.84 -5.91 -4.32
N ILE A 102 5.07 -6.34 -5.31
CA ILE A 102 3.62 -6.05 -5.40
C ILE A 102 2.89 -6.59 -4.15
N SER A 103 3.23 -7.79 -3.72
CA SER A 103 2.63 -8.43 -2.54
C SER A 103 2.98 -7.71 -1.24
N LEU A 104 4.24 -7.31 -1.08
CA LEU A 104 4.69 -6.51 0.07
C LEU A 104 3.98 -5.15 0.10
N ALA A 105 3.86 -4.49 -1.06
CA ALA A 105 3.18 -3.21 -1.18
C ALA A 105 1.71 -3.30 -0.77
N GLU A 106 0.96 -4.26 -1.32
CA GLU A 106 -0.44 -4.49 -0.97
C GLU A 106 -0.62 -4.70 0.54
N GLN A 107 0.17 -5.59 1.13
CA GLN A 107 0.01 -5.97 2.52
C GLN A 107 0.31 -4.81 3.47
N LEU A 108 1.40 -4.07 3.24
CA LEU A 108 1.74 -2.92 4.07
C LEU A 108 0.73 -1.77 3.89
N LEU A 109 0.21 -1.54 2.67
CA LEU A 109 -0.85 -0.55 2.46
C LEU A 109 -2.16 -0.93 3.15
N ILE A 110 -2.57 -2.19 3.09
CA ILE A 110 -3.73 -2.71 3.85
C ILE A 110 -3.51 -2.51 5.36
N PHE A 111 -2.34 -2.88 5.86
CA PHE A 111 -2.03 -2.80 7.29
C PHE A 111 -1.94 -1.36 7.81
N SER A 112 -1.51 -0.41 6.98
CA SER A 112 -1.38 0.99 7.39
C SER A 112 -2.68 1.80 7.30
N HIS A 113 -3.62 1.40 6.43
CA HIS A 113 -4.83 2.18 6.13
C HIS A 113 -6.13 1.51 6.55
N TRP A 114 -6.11 0.22 6.88
CA TRP A 114 -7.27 -0.55 7.36
C TRP A 114 -8.56 -0.34 6.54
N PRO A 115 -8.57 -0.56 5.21
CA PRO A 115 -9.79 -0.42 4.43
C PRO A 115 -10.89 -1.37 4.93
N ALA A 116 -12.14 -0.90 4.95
CA ALA A 116 -13.26 -1.65 5.53
C ALA A 116 -13.45 -3.06 4.90
N GLY A 117 -13.24 -3.17 3.59
CA GLY A 117 -13.37 -4.41 2.83
C GLY A 117 -12.19 -5.39 2.99
N ASN A 118 -11.09 -5.00 3.64
CA ASN A 118 -9.91 -5.85 3.83
C ASN A 118 -9.85 -6.52 5.22
N SER A 119 -10.93 -6.50 6.00
CA SER A 119 -10.96 -6.98 7.40
C SER A 119 -10.40 -8.40 7.62
N SER A 120 -10.62 -9.34 6.69
CA SER A 120 -10.03 -10.69 6.78
C SER A 120 -8.50 -10.70 6.58
N ASN A 121 -7.97 -9.89 5.65
CA ASN A 121 -6.52 -9.79 5.42
C ASN A 121 -5.80 -9.13 6.60
N ILE A 122 -6.39 -8.09 7.17
CA ILE A 122 -5.82 -7.38 8.31
C ILE A 122 -5.64 -8.31 9.52
N ASN A 123 -6.63 -9.16 9.77
CA ASN A 123 -6.56 -10.17 10.83
C ASN A 123 -5.48 -11.24 10.57
N SER A 124 -5.20 -11.56 9.30
CA SER A 124 -4.14 -12.52 8.94
C SER A 124 -2.75 -11.93 9.13
N ILE A 125 -2.55 -10.66 8.75
CA ILE A 125 -1.27 -9.95 8.87
C ILE A 125 -0.90 -9.74 10.33
N SER A 126 -1.83 -9.20 11.13
CA SER A 126 -1.57 -8.82 12.53
C SER A 126 -1.23 -10.01 13.44
N ARG A 127 -1.59 -11.25 13.06
CA ARG A 127 -1.34 -12.46 13.86
C ARG A 127 0.03 -13.11 13.61
N LYS A 128 0.77 -12.70 12.58
CA LYS A 128 2.02 -13.35 12.18
C LYS A 128 3.22 -12.46 12.49
N LYS A 129 3.86 -12.70 13.64
CA LYS A 129 5.05 -11.93 14.08
C LYS A 129 6.16 -11.88 13.03
N GLU A 130 6.42 -12.99 12.33
CA GLU A 130 7.43 -13.06 11.28
C GLU A 130 7.13 -12.11 10.09
N MET A 131 5.85 -11.96 9.72
CA MET A 131 5.43 -11.02 8.67
C MET A 131 5.60 -9.56 9.11
N LEU A 132 5.42 -9.29 10.40
CA LEU A 132 5.63 -7.95 10.94
C LEU A 132 7.11 -7.58 10.92
N GLU A 133 8.01 -8.52 11.24
CA GLU A 133 9.45 -8.28 11.17
C GLU A 133 9.94 -8.00 9.74
N THR A 134 9.41 -8.68 8.71
CA THR A 134 9.79 -8.39 7.31
C THR A 134 9.36 -6.99 6.87
N PHE A 135 8.21 -6.52 7.34
CA PHE A 135 7.70 -5.19 6.99
C PHE A 135 8.47 -4.03 7.61
N LYS A 136 9.16 -4.22 8.76
CA LYS A 136 9.87 -3.13 9.44
C LYS A 136 10.86 -2.38 8.53
N ASN A 137 11.47 -3.09 7.59
CA ASN A 137 12.48 -2.53 6.69
C ASN A 137 11.90 -2.09 5.34
N ILE A 138 10.57 -2.05 5.19
CA ILE A 138 9.91 -1.66 3.94
C ILE A 138 9.45 -0.21 4.02
N ARG A 139 9.66 0.53 2.93
CA ARG A 139 9.12 1.86 2.73
C ARG A 139 8.46 1.98 1.36
N ILE A 140 7.22 2.47 1.34
CA ILE A 140 6.45 2.71 0.12
C ILE A 140 6.35 4.21 -0.10
N TYR A 141 6.62 4.64 -1.33
CA TYR A 141 6.43 6.02 -1.79
C TYR A 141 5.32 6.05 -2.84
N ASN A 142 4.22 6.73 -2.51
CA ASN A 142 3.03 6.85 -3.35
C ASN A 142 3.05 8.17 -4.12
N TYR A 143 3.20 8.10 -5.44
CA TYR A 143 3.24 9.25 -6.34
C TYR A 143 1.90 9.49 -7.02
N ASP A 144 1.69 10.72 -7.47
CA ASP A 144 0.53 11.16 -8.24
C ASP A 144 -0.80 10.90 -7.52
N ASN A 145 -1.76 10.22 -8.14
CA ASN A 145 -3.16 10.21 -7.72
C ASN A 145 -3.44 9.14 -6.66
N HIS A 146 -2.71 9.19 -5.56
CA HIS A 146 -2.73 8.22 -4.47
C HIS A 146 -3.87 8.40 -3.45
N ARG A 147 -4.70 9.45 -3.64
CA ARG A 147 -5.93 9.70 -2.88
C ARG A 147 -5.69 9.76 -1.36
N ASN A 148 -6.30 8.85 -0.60
CA ASN A 148 -6.25 8.83 0.86
C ASN A 148 -5.05 8.04 1.41
N LEU A 149 -4.21 7.47 0.55
CA LEU A 149 -2.95 6.87 1.01
C LEU A 149 -2.01 7.96 1.54
N MET A 150 -1.17 7.63 2.50
CA MET A 150 -0.06 8.51 2.86
C MET A 150 0.97 8.56 1.72
N PRO A 151 1.57 9.74 1.41
CA PRO A 151 2.62 9.85 0.39
C PRO A 151 3.81 8.94 0.66
N GLU A 152 4.12 8.71 1.93
CA GLU A 152 5.13 7.76 2.40
C GLU A 152 4.52 6.84 3.46
N VAL A 153 4.75 5.53 3.33
CA VAL A 153 4.34 4.52 4.31
C VAL A 153 5.58 3.74 4.73
N SER A 154 5.95 3.86 6.00
CA SER A 154 7.11 3.20 6.58
C SER A 154 6.66 2.05 7.47
N GLY A 155 7.02 0.81 7.15
CA GLY A 155 6.66 -0.33 7.98
C GLY A 155 7.24 -0.24 9.38
N LYS A 156 8.41 0.38 9.54
CA LYS A 156 8.97 0.72 10.87
C LYS A 156 7.99 1.50 11.73
N ILE A 157 7.38 2.55 11.20
CA ILE A 157 6.46 3.43 11.95
C ILE A 157 5.20 2.66 12.40
N TYR A 158 4.67 1.78 11.55
CA TYR A 158 3.41 1.09 11.83
C TYR A 158 3.58 -0.16 12.69
N ILE A 159 4.80 -0.69 12.84
CA ILE A 159 5.05 -2.01 13.44
C ILE A 159 5.96 -1.93 14.67
N GLU A 160 6.91 -1.02 14.68
CA GLU A 160 7.81 -0.88 15.82
C GLU A 160 7.12 -0.09 16.94
N GLU A 161 6.89 -0.75 18.06
CA GLU A 161 6.50 -0.09 19.31
C GLU A 161 7.76 0.58 19.88
N LEU A 162 7.89 1.89 19.65
CA LEU A 162 8.91 2.70 20.33
C LEU A 162 8.35 3.20 21.66
N GLU A 163 8.96 2.76 22.75
CA GLU A 163 8.69 3.33 24.07
C GLU A 163 9.38 4.69 24.17
N PHE A 164 8.60 5.72 24.53
CA PHE A 164 9.16 7.04 24.81
C PHE A 164 9.92 7.00 26.14
N ASP A 165 11.22 7.25 26.08
CA ASP A 165 12.10 7.36 27.24
C ASP A 165 12.56 8.82 27.41
N ASP A 166 12.09 9.45 28.48
CA ASP A 166 12.36 10.86 28.76
C ASP A 166 13.84 11.14 29.13
N THR A 167 14.60 10.10 29.48
CA THR A 167 16.05 10.19 29.75
C THR A 167 16.88 10.34 28.49
N HIS A 168 16.32 9.99 27.32
CA HIS A 168 16.95 10.11 26.01
C HIS A 168 16.47 11.35 25.23
N ILE A 169 15.75 12.27 25.87
CA ILE A 169 15.33 13.52 25.23
C ILE A 169 16.55 14.40 24.96
N PHE A 170 16.71 14.79 23.70
CA PHE A 170 17.73 15.75 23.31
C PHE A 170 17.51 17.08 24.04
N SER A 171 18.52 17.54 24.79
CA SER A 171 18.50 18.81 25.50
C SER A 171 19.66 19.70 25.07
N THR A 172 19.46 21.03 25.10
CA THR A 172 20.55 21.95 24.82
C THR A 172 21.49 22.01 26.02
N SER A 173 22.76 21.61 25.85
CA SER A 173 23.78 21.86 26.86
C SER A 173 24.13 23.35 26.90
N ARG A 174 23.41 24.15 27.70
CA ARG A 174 23.84 25.52 28.01
C ARG A 174 25.09 25.44 28.90
N LYS A 175 26.28 25.53 28.31
CA LYS A 175 27.50 25.85 29.06
C LYS A 175 27.25 27.18 29.76
N LYS A 176 27.16 27.18 31.10
CA LYS A 176 27.20 28.42 31.89
C LYS A 176 28.49 29.15 31.52
N ARG A 177 28.38 30.30 30.85
CA ARG A 177 29.52 31.23 30.69
C ARG A 177 29.93 31.62 32.11
N LYS A 178 31.21 31.35 32.44
CA LYS A 178 31.84 31.82 33.67
C LYS A 178 31.94 33.33 33.68
#